data_AF-A0A7C7VVA2-F1
#
_entry.id   AF-A0A7C7VVA2-F1
#
_cell.length_a   1.000
_cell.length_b   1.000
_cell.length_c   1.000
_cell.angle_alpha   90.00
_cell.angle_beta   90.00
_cell.angle_gamma   90.00
#
_symmetry.space_group_name_H-M   'P 1'
#
loop_
_entity.id
_entity.type
_entity.pdbx_description
1 polymer ?
#
loop_
_entity_poly.entity_id
_entity_poly.type
_entity_poly.pdbx_seq_one_letter_code
_entity_poly.pdbx_strand_id
1 'polypeptide(L)'
;QKLQETGVDAVMIGRGALRNPWIFKECIGMTIQRSSFKLLERYLKGLQESYDTRSTIMLLRKFSSWLAFGYPGASKFRKNMFDCHGTTEVMQQAESFFNQIAYLPSPGFEDNEAFMMGGHG
;
A
#
# COMPACT_ATOMS: atom_id res chain seq x y z
N GLN A 1 -20.87 -11.14 -5.05
CA GLN A 1 -22.13 -11.15 -5.81
C GLN A 1 -21.87 -11.13 -7.32
N LYS A 2 -21.21 -10.10 -7.88
CA LYS A 2 -21.02 -9.98 -9.34
C LYS A 2 -20.33 -11.14 -10.08
N LEU A 3 -19.35 -11.81 -9.45
CA LEU A 3 -18.62 -12.92 -10.11
C LEU A 3 -19.54 -14.10 -10.49
N GLN A 4 -20.47 -14.46 -9.60
CA GLN A 4 -21.42 -15.55 -9.85
C GLN A 4 -22.51 -15.13 -10.86
N GLU A 5 -22.80 -13.83 -10.97
CA GLU A 5 -23.82 -13.28 -11.85
C GLU A 5 -23.35 -13.19 -13.32
N THR A 6 -22.05 -12.96 -13.55
CA THR A 6 -21.54 -12.70 -14.91
C THR A 6 -21.01 -13.94 -15.63
N GLY A 7 -20.77 -15.05 -14.93
CA GLY A 7 -20.25 -16.29 -15.53
C GLY A 7 -18.88 -16.15 -16.20
N VAL A 8 -18.06 -15.20 -15.74
CA VAL A 8 -16.74 -14.93 -16.33
C VAL A 8 -15.68 -15.89 -15.77
N ASP A 9 -14.74 -16.30 -16.61
CA ASP A 9 -13.64 -17.19 -16.22
C ASP A 9 -12.51 -16.48 -15.45
N ALA A 10 -12.44 -15.15 -15.56
CA ALA A 10 -11.40 -14.35 -14.93
C ALA A 10 -11.90 -12.95 -14.55
N VAL A 11 -11.20 -12.35 -13.58
CA VAL A 11 -11.42 -10.96 -13.16
C VAL A 11 -10.11 -10.19 -13.12
N MET A 12 -10.20 -8.89 -13.42
CA MET A 12 -9.08 -7.96 -13.29
C MET A 12 -9.19 -7.18 -11.99
N ILE A 13 -8.13 -7.18 -11.18
CA ILE A 13 -8.04 -6.39 -9.95
C ILE A 13 -7.16 -5.17 -10.22
N GLY A 14 -7.76 -3.98 -10.24
CA GLY A 14 -7.07 -2.71 -10.42
C GLY A 14 -6.76 -2.02 -9.10
N ARG A 15 -7.46 -0.92 -8.81
CA ARG A 15 -7.19 -0.01 -7.67
C ARG A 15 -7.15 -0.68 -6.30
N GLY A 16 -7.94 -1.74 -6.08
CA GLY A 16 -7.97 -2.48 -4.82
C GLY A 16 -6.60 -3.09 -4.45
N ALA A 17 -5.84 -3.55 -5.45
CA ALA A 17 -4.51 -4.12 -5.24
C ALA A 17 -3.47 -3.10 -4.75
N LEU A 18 -3.70 -1.79 -4.96
CA LEU A 18 -2.76 -0.75 -4.54
C LEU A 18 -2.73 -0.58 -3.02
N ARG A 19 -3.89 -0.71 -2.35
CA ARG A 19 -4.04 -0.60 -0.88
C ARG A 19 -3.97 -1.96 -0.19
N ASN A 20 -4.33 -3.02 -0.90
CA ASN A 20 -4.23 -4.39 -0.43
C ASN A 20 -3.47 -5.26 -1.45
N PRO A 21 -2.12 -5.22 -1.46
CA PRO A 21 -1.34 -6.08 -2.34
C PRO A 21 -1.52 -7.59 -2.07
N TRP A 22 -2.10 -7.94 -0.92
CA TRP A 22 -2.39 -9.32 -0.55
C TRP A 22 -3.68 -9.88 -1.16
N ILE A 23 -4.51 -9.03 -1.77
CA ILE A 23 -5.81 -9.42 -2.34
C ILE A 23 -5.72 -10.63 -3.28
N PHE A 24 -4.65 -10.76 -4.06
CA PHE A 24 -4.45 -11.91 -4.95
C PHE A 24 -4.32 -13.23 -4.19
N LYS A 25 -3.64 -13.22 -3.04
CA LYS A 25 -3.52 -14.40 -2.17
C LYS A 25 -4.82 -14.68 -1.42
N GLU A 26 -5.54 -13.63 -1.04
CA GLU A 26 -6.86 -13.76 -0.40
C GLU A 26 -7.86 -14.43 -1.34
N CYS A 27 -7.88 -14.05 -2.62
CA CYS A 27 -8.78 -14.63 -3.63
C CYS A 27 -8.62 -16.14 -3.81
N ILE A 28 -7.43 -16.69 -3.52
CA ILE A 28 -7.15 -18.13 -3.64
C ILE A 28 -7.11 -18.84 -2.28
N GLY A 29 -7.54 -18.17 -1.19
CA GLY A 29 -7.65 -18.77 0.14
C GLY A 29 -6.32 -19.10 0.82
N MET A 30 -5.21 -18.46 0.43
CA MET A 30 -3.92 -18.68 1.08
C MET A 30 -3.84 -18.00 2.46
N THR A 31 -3.14 -18.62 3.40
CA THR A 31 -2.73 -17.97 4.65
C THR A 31 -1.71 -16.87 4.36
N ILE A 32 -1.91 -15.69 4.94
CA ILE A 32 -1.12 -14.49 4.64
C ILE A 32 -0.55 -13.91 5.92
N GLN A 33 0.77 -13.82 5.99
CA GLN A 33 1.45 -12.98 6.96
C GLN A 33 1.58 -11.56 6.38
N ARG A 34 0.80 -10.62 6.90
CA ARG A 34 0.83 -9.22 6.46
C ARG A 34 1.93 -8.47 7.18
N SER A 35 2.81 -7.85 6.40
CA SER A 35 3.76 -6.86 6.91
C SER A 35 4.01 -5.82 5.84
N SER A 36 3.41 -4.64 6.01
CA SER A 36 3.60 -3.51 5.10
C SER A 36 5.06 -3.07 5.06
N PHE A 37 5.75 -3.08 6.20
CA PHE A 37 7.15 -2.70 6.27
C PHE A 37 8.06 -3.68 5.50
N LYS A 38 7.89 -5.00 5.70
CA LYS A 38 8.62 -6.00 4.90
C LYS A 38 8.31 -5.93 3.41
N LEU A 39 7.07 -5.57 3.06
CA LEU A 39 6.70 -5.36 1.66
C LEU A 39 7.41 -4.12 1.07
N LEU A 40 7.52 -3.03 1.83
CA LEU A 40 8.25 -1.83 1.43
C LEU A 40 9.75 -2.07 1.27
N GLU A 41 10.38 -2.88 2.12
CA GLU A 41 11.78 -3.31 1.92
C GLU A 41 11.95 -4.00 0.56
N ARG A 42 11.02 -4.90 0.22
CA ARG A 42 11.04 -5.59 -1.09
C ARG A 42 10.80 -4.63 -2.25
N TYR A 43 9.89 -3.68 -2.10
CA TYR A 43 9.66 -2.65 -3.11
C TYR A 43 10.88 -1.76 -3.32
N LEU A 44 11.52 -1.29 -2.24
CA LEU A 44 12.73 -0.47 -2.33
C LEU A 44 13.82 -1.20 -3.13
N LYS A 45 14.08 -2.47 -2.83
CA LYS A 45 15.06 -3.27 -3.58
C LYS A 45 14.74 -3.30 -5.09
N GLY A 46 13.51 -3.66 -5.45
CA GLY A 46 13.11 -3.74 -6.86
C GLY A 46 13.11 -2.38 -7.57
N LEU A 47 12.77 -1.30 -6.85
CA LEU A 47 12.81 0.06 -7.38
C LEU A 47 14.24 0.49 -7.69
N GLN A 48 15.19 0.23 -6.79
CA GLN A 48 16.61 0.56 -6.99
C GLN A 48 17.25 -0.20 -8.15
N GLU A 49 16.74 -1.39 -8.48
CA GLU A 49 17.20 -2.17 -9.63
C GLU A 49 16.71 -1.59 -10.97
N SER A 50 15.61 -0.81 -10.98
CA SER A 50 14.89 -0.44 -12.21
C SER A 50 14.77 1.07 -12.45
N TYR A 51 14.97 1.91 -11.43
CA TYR A 51 14.68 3.35 -11.47
C TYR A 51 15.83 4.18 -10.89
N ASP A 52 15.94 5.43 -11.33
CA ASP A 52 16.83 6.40 -10.73
C ASP A 52 16.42 6.76 -9.28
N THR A 53 17.31 7.43 -8.56
CA THR A 53 17.11 7.80 -7.16
C THR A 53 15.84 8.62 -6.93
N ARG A 54 15.56 9.62 -7.79
CA ARG A 54 14.41 10.51 -7.64
C ARG A 54 13.11 9.73 -7.84
N SER A 55 13.05 8.93 -8.90
CA SER A 55 11.90 8.06 -9.20
C SER A 55 11.66 7.04 -8.08
N THR A 56 12.73 6.44 -7.55
CA THR A 56 12.67 5.50 -6.43
C THR A 56 12.05 6.13 -5.18
N ILE A 57 12.51 7.33 -4.78
CA ILE A 57 11.95 8.04 -3.62
C ILE A 57 10.48 8.38 -3.83
N MET A 58 10.11 8.89 -5.01
CA MET A 58 8.72 9.21 -5.34
C MET A 58 7.80 7.98 -5.23
N LEU A 59 8.19 6.88 -5.86
CA LEU A 59 7.41 5.64 -5.86
C LEU A 59 7.31 5.04 -4.46
N LEU A 60 8.41 5.04 -3.68
CA LEU A 60 8.41 4.52 -2.32
C LEU A 60 7.49 5.31 -1.38
N ARG A 61 7.48 6.66 -1.47
CA ARG A 61 6.53 7.51 -0.73
C ARG A 61 5.09 7.19 -1.10
N LYS A 62 4.84 7.00 -2.40
CA LYS A 62 3.52 6.66 -2.94
C LYS A 62 3.03 5.31 -2.42
N PHE A 63 3.86 4.27 -2.50
CA PHE A 63 3.53 2.93 -2.02
C PHE A 63 3.30 2.90 -0.51
N SER A 64 4.15 3.59 0.25
CA SER A 64 3.99 3.75 1.70
C SER A 64 2.64 4.38 2.05
N SER A 65 2.29 5.46 1.34
CA SER A 65 1.02 6.17 1.52
C SER A 65 -0.21 5.31 1.20
N TRP A 66 -0.11 4.45 0.19
CA TRP A 66 -1.19 3.51 -0.15
C TRP A 66 -1.38 2.43 0.92
N LEU A 67 -0.29 1.85 1.42
CA LEU A 67 -0.32 0.81 2.46
C LEU A 67 -0.81 1.32 3.81
N ALA A 68 -0.65 2.61 4.08
CA ALA A 68 -1.15 3.24 5.30
C ALA A 68 -2.65 3.54 5.25
N PHE A 69 -3.30 3.46 4.08
CA PHE A 69 -4.71 3.82 3.94
C PHE A 69 -5.62 3.00 4.87
N GLY A 70 -6.62 3.65 5.47
CA GLY A 70 -7.58 3.03 6.39
C GLY A 70 -7.10 2.89 7.85
N TYR A 71 -5.81 3.08 8.11
CA TYR A 71 -5.30 3.08 9.49
C TYR A 71 -5.46 4.45 10.18
N PRO A 72 -5.65 4.47 11.52
CA PRO A 72 -5.53 5.69 12.31
C PRO A 72 -4.19 6.40 12.06
N GLY A 73 -4.22 7.72 11.93
CA GLY A 73 -3.01 8.52 11.67
C GLY A 73 -2.51 8.52 10.22
N ALA A 74 -3.15 7.77 9.31
CA ALA A 74 -2.73 7.69 7.90
C ALA A 74 -2.63 9.05 7.19
N SER A 75 -3.51 10.00 7.50
CA SER A 75 -3.46 11.36 6.92
C SER A 75 -2.18 12.10 7.32
N LYS A 76 -1.83 12.08 8.62
CA LYS A 76 -0.58 12.67 9.11
C LYS A 76 0.63 11.95 8.53
N PHE A 77 0.60 10.63 8.48
CA PHE A 77 1.66 9.82 7.87
C PHE A 77 1.90 10.21 6.40
N ARG A 78 0.84 10.32 5.59
CA ARG A 78 0.95 10.77 4.19
C ARG A 78 1.55 12.17 4.07
N LYS A 79 1.15 13.10 4.94
CA LYS A 79 1.75 14.43 4.99
C LYS A 79 3.26 14.34 5.22
N ASN A 80 3.69 13.58 6.23
CA ASN A 80 5.10 13.40 6.55
C ASN A 80 5.90 12.77 5.39
N MET A 81 5.30 11.90 4.58
CA MET A 81 5.98 11.32 3.42
C MET A 81 6.43 12.41 2.43
N PHE A 82 5.65 13.47 2.23
CA PHE A 82 6.03 14.56 1.31
C PHE A 82 7.31 15.28 1.72
N ASP A 83 7.58 15.33 3.02
CA ASP A 83 8.75 15.98 3.61
C ASP A 83 9.99 15.06 3.63
N CYS A 84 9.87 13.79 3.23
CA CYS A 84 11.02 12.90 3.09
C CYS A 84 11.76 13.13 1.77
N HIS A 85 13.09 13.28 1.86
CA HIS A 85 14.00 13.54 0.75
C HIS A 85 14.89 12.35 0.38
N GLY A 86 14.85 11.27 1.16
CA GLY A 86 15.62 10.05 0.90
C GLY A 86 14.85 8.76 1.20
N THR A 87 15.29 7.66 0.61
CA THR A 87 14.68 6.34 0.84
C THR A 87 14.81 5.89 2.30
N THR A 88 15.94 6.20 2.94
CA THR A 88 16.17 5.92 4.36
C THR A 88 15.12 6.60 5.26
N GLU A 89 14.84 7.89 5.03
CA GLU A 89 13.85 8.64 5.81
C GLU A 89 12.44 8.08 5.62
N VAL A 90 12.08 7.74 4.38
CA VAL A 90 10.80 7.09 4.06
C VAL A 90 10.67 5.77 4.81
N MET A 91 11.70 4.93 4.79
CA MET A 91 11.70 3.63 5.47
C MET A 91 11.61 3.79 6.99
N GLN A 92 12.33 4.73 7.60
CA GLN A 92 12.26 4.98 9.04
C GLN A 92 10.87 5.46 9.48
N GLN A 93 10.27 6.40 8.73
CA GLN A 93 8.90 6.85 8.99
C GLN A 93 7.89 5.72 8.83
N ALA A 94 8.04 4.90 7.77
CA ALA A 94 7.18 3.74 7.53
C ALA A 94 7.30 2.70 8.64
N GLU A 95 8.51 2.36 9.07
CA GLU A 95 8.75 1.43 10.19
C GLU A 95 8.05 1.90 11.46
N SER A 96 8.30 3.15 11.85
CA SER A 96 7.68 3.75 13.03
C SER A 96 6.16 3.71 12.96
N PHE A 97 5.58 4.10 11.82
CA PHE A 97 4.13 4.06 11.62
C PHE A 97 3.57 2.64 11.71
N PHE A 98 4.10 1.69 10.92
CA PHE A 98 3.56 0.33 10.88
C PHE A 98 3.77 -0.45 12.18
N ASN A 99 4.82 -0.15 12.95
CA ASN A 99 4.99 -0.70 14.29
C ASN A 99 3.94 -0.17 15.27
N GLN A 100 3.59 1.11 15.20
CA GLN A 100 2.56 1.71 16.06
C GLN A 100 1.17 1.15 15.80
N ILE A 101 0.88 0.68 14.59
CA ILE A 101 -0.42 0.12 14.21
C ILE A 101 -0.42 -1.40 14.10
N ALA A 102 0.69 -2.08 14.44
CA ALA A 102 0.83 -3.52 14.23
C ALA A 102 -0.20 -4.37 14.99
N TYR A 103 -0.76 -3.84 16.08
CA TYR A 103 -1.81 -4.49 16.88
C TYR A 103 -3.22 -4.32 16.29
N LEU A 104 -3.41 -3.40 15.34
CA LEU A 104 -4.71 -3.15 14.74
C LEU A 104 -5.03 -4.20 13.67
N PRO A 105 -6.32 -4.53 13.48
CA PRO A 105 -6.72 -5.37 12.36
C PRO A 105 -6.43 -4.68 11.02
N SER A 106 -6.30 -5.48 9.97
CA SER A 106 -6.20 -4.91 8.61
C SER A 106 -7.48 -4.11 8.27
N PRO A 107 -7.35 -2.91 7.67
CA PRO A 107 -8.51 -2.10 7.33
C PRO A 107 -9.40 -2.83 6.34
N GLY A 108 -10.70 -2.84 6.61
CA GLY A 108 -11.70 -3.15 5.59
C GLY A 108 -11.86 -1.94 4.67
N PHE A 109 -12.24 -2.18 3.41
CA PHE A 109 -12.53 -1.12 2.45
C PHE A 109 -13.96 -1.27 1.95
N GLU A 110 -14.71 -0.17 1.91
CA GLU A 110 -16.05 -0.17 1.31
C GLU A 110 -15.96 0.12 -0.19
N ASP A 111 -16.83 -0.50 -0.98
CA ASP A 111 -16.86 -0.36 -2.45
C ASP A 111 -17.16 1.08 -2.92
N ASN A 112 -17.79 1.89 -2.07
CA ASN A 112 -18.16 3.28 -2.34
C ASN A 112 -17.08 4.29 -1.90
N GLU A 113 -16.00 3.82 -1.26
CA GLU A 113 -15.02 4.72 -0.66
C GLU A 113 -14.16 5.38 -1.75
N ALA A 114 -14.14 6.71 -1.74
CA ALA A 114 -13.44 7.48 -2.75
C ALA A 114 -11.92 7.14 -2.77
N PHE A 115 -11.43 6.69 -3.93
CA PHE A 115 -10.01 6.39 -4.08
C PHE A 115 -9.19 7.68 -4.20
N MET A 116 -8.67 8.20 -3.06
CA MET A 116 -7.75 9.34 -2.96
C MET A 116 -8.12 10.50 -3.91
N MET A 117 -9.15 11.26 -3.55
CA MET A 117 -9.59 12.43 -4.32
C MET A 117 -8.54 13.55 -4.25
N GLY A 118 -7.80 13.76 -5.34
CA GLY A 118 -6.98 14.95 -5.63
C GLY A 118 -5.56 14.97 -5.06
N GLY A 119 -4.55 15.24 -5.92
CA GLY A 119 -3.23 15.76 -5.51
C GLY A 119 -2.18 14.78 -4.97
N HIS A 120 -1.95 13.63 -5.62
CA HIS A 120 -0.99 12.62 -5.12
C HIS A 120 0.01 12.17 -6.21
N GLY A 121 0.71 13.17 -6.76
CA GLY A 121 1.99 13.03 -7.46
C GLY A 121 3.15 13.45 -6.56
#